data_AF-A0A9W6Q703-F1
#
_entry.id   AF-A0A9W6Q703-F1
#
_cell.length_a   1.000
_cell.length_b   1.000
_cell.length_c   1.000
_cell.angle_alpha   90.00
_cell.angle_beta   90.00
_cell.angle_gamma   90.00
#
_symmetry.space_group_name_H-M   'P 1'
#
loop_
_entity.id
_entity.type
_entity.pdbx_description
1 polymer ?
#
loop_
_entity_poly.entity_id
_entity_poly.type
_entity_poly.pdbx_seq_one_letter_code
_entity_poly.pdbx_strand_id
1 'polypeptide(L)'
;MLEVSLSAAPLLFPAFAVLGVLLGAVAFRLARRWGRPPLGPVLWGVALAGELAATLAPTTSGSFGRPSCVFDPGGWEVAHGLQGALNLALYVPLAALGGWVFRRPLSVLAGCVLLSATTEVLQTALRTGRSCDAADLLDNSSGALLGTVLAAAALAAGRRSFARRRDALGALTTAGGGLAAVALVVWLYVPLYGPAGRTPPRPDVTDVLAPAHYLTAGLFGPGGRLERTSPVTDTAHSALPLTEAVTDRGRFRFEAGSGRLVSVEFTVPEASGPAPRPEEELRYTATEFARTWFPDLAAGAPLPTLAAPGPDGSRLLTFRPPEASDGRLLEVTVSASGRVRSATATRLR
;
A
#
# COMPACT_ATOMS: atom_id res chain seq x y z
N MET A 1 -16.53 -2.41 0.07
CA MET A 1 -15.65 -1.21 0.22
C MET A 1 -15.02 -1.14 1.60
N LEU A 2 -15.79 -1.16 2.71
CA LEU A 2 -15.21 -1.16 4.06
C LEU A 2 -14.20 -2.29 4.29
N GLU A 3 -14.51 -3.52 3.86
CA GLU A 3 -13.61 -4.67 3.98
C GLU A 3 -12.28 -4.51 3.21
N VAL A 4 -12.33 -3.83 2.05
CA VAL A 4 -11.14 -3.51 1.25
C VAL A 4 -10.30 -2.41 1.92
N SER A 5 -10.94 -1.42 2.54
CA SER A 5 -10.24 -0.39 3.32
C SER A 5 -9.67 -0.93 4.65
N LEU A 6 -10.35 -1.89 5.29
CA LEU A 6 -9.89 -2.54 6.52
C LEU A 6 -8.72 -3.50 6.26
N SER A 7 -8.75 -4.24 5.14
CA SER A 7 -7.66 -5.12 4.75
C SER A 7 -6.40 -4.37 4.29
N ALA A 8 -6.55 -3.12 3.83
CA ALA A 8 -5.43 -2.29 3.41
C ALA A 8 -4.50 -1.88 4.57
N ALA A 9 -5.00 -1.77 5.81
CA ALA A 9 -4.21 -1.38 6.98
C ALA A 9 -4.71 -2.12 8.25
N PRO A 10 -4.40 -3.43 8.40
CA PRO A 10 -4.96 -4.25 9.47
C PRO A 10 -4.57 -3.78 10.88
N LEU A 11 -3.46 -3.06 10.99
CA LEU A 11 -2.96 -2.52 12.25
C LEU A 11 -3.53 -1.14 12.62
N LEU A 12 -4.35 -0.51 11.76
CA LEU A 12 -4.84 0.85 11.98
C LEU A 12 -5.62 0.98 13.30
N PHE A 13 -6.65 0.16 13.51
CA PHE A 13 -7.48 0.23 14.71
C PHE A 13 -6.76 -0.22 15.98
N PRO A 14 -5.98 -1.33 15.97
CA PRO A 14 -5.15 -1.70 17.11
C PRO A 14 -4.15 -0.60 17.48
N ALA A 15 -3.45 -0.01 16.50
CA ALA A 15 -2.50 1.07 16.74
C ALA A 15 -3.20 2.30 17.30
N PHE A 16 -4.33 2.71 16.74
CA PHE A 16 -5.13 3.83 17.25
C PHE A 16 -5.58 3.59 18.69
N ALA A 17 -6.08 2.40 19.01
CA ALA A 17 -6.52 2.07 20.36
C ALA A 17 -5.37 2.15 21.37
N VAL A 18 -4.23 1.55 21.06
CA VAL A 18 -3.04 1.55 21.93
C VAL A 18 -2.48 2.97 22.09
N LEU A 19 -2.24 3.67 20.99
CA LEU A 19 -1.73 5.04 21.02
C LEU A 19 -2.72 6.00 21.69
N GLY A 20 -4.02 5.84 21.46
CA GLY A 20 -5.07 6.66 22.06
C GLY A 20 -5.09 6.52 23.58
N VAL A 21 -4.99 5.30 24.09
CA VAL A 21 -4.88 5.05 25.54
C VAL A 21 -3.59 5.65 26.10
N LEU A 22 -2.45 5.44 25.44
CA LEU A 22 -1.15 5.93 25.93
C LEU A 22 -1.08 7.46 25.93
N LEU A 23 -1.33 8.10 24.79
CA LEU A 23 -1.26 9.56 24.63
C LEU A 23 -2.36 10.25 25.43
N GLY A 24 -3.57 9.68 25.46
CA GLY A 24 -4.67 10.17 26.31
C GLY A 24 -4.33 10.10 27.80
N ALA A 25 -3.77 8.98 28.28
CA ALA A 25 -3.37 8.85 29.69
C ALA A 25 -2.23 9.79 30.07
N VAL A 26 -1.23 9.98 29.20
CA VAL A 26 -0.15 10.96 29.40
C VAL A 26 -0.73 12.37 29.48
N ALA A 27 -1.59 12.76 28.53
CA ALA A 27 -2.22 14.07 28.52
C ALA A 27 -3.10 14.30 29.76
N PHE A 28 -3.85 13.28 30.19
CA PHE A 28 -4.63 13.31 31.44
C PHE A 28 -3.74 13.57 32.65
N ARG A 29 -2.66 12.80 32.82
CA ARG A 29 -1.73 12.93 33.95
C ARG A 29 -1.08 14.31 33.98
N LEU A 30 -0.64 14.83 32.83
CA LEU A 30 -0.05 16.16 32.72
C LEU A 30 -1.07 17.26 33.04
N ALA A 31 -2.30 17.14 32.52
CA ALA A 31 -3.37 18.09 32.82
C ALA A 31 -3.69 18.13 34.33
N ARG A 32 -3.76 16.97 34.98
CA ARG A 32 -3.96 16.86 36.44
C ARG A 32 -2.80 17.46 37.23
N ARG A 33 -1.55 17.19 36.84
CA ARG A 33 -0.34 17.77 37.48
C ARG A 33 -0.30 19.29 37.38
N TRP A 34 -0.84 19.87 36.31
CA TRP A 34 -0.89 21.32 36.12
C TRP A 34 -2.22 21.96 36.56
N GLY A 35 -3.11 21.23 37.22
CA GLY A 35 -4.39 21.75 37.72
C GLY A 35 -5.35 22.21 36.62
N ARG A 36 -5.29 21.63 35.42
CA ARG A 36 -6.13 21.99 34.26
C ARG A 36 -7.23 20.95 34.03
N PRO A 37 -8.39 21.34 33.45
CA PRO A 37 -9.42 20.38 33.06
C PRO A 37 -8.86 19.40 32.01
N PRO A 38 -8.98 18.08 32.22
CA PRO A 38 -8.26 17.09 31.41
C PRO A 38 -8.88 16.82 30.04
N LEU A 39 -10.16 17.13 29.83
CA LEU A 39 -10.89 16.75 28.62
C LEU A 39 -10.21 17.25 27.34
N GLY A 40 -9.86 18.53 27.27
CA GLY A 40 -9.19 19.10 26.10
C GLY A 40 -7.85 18.43 25.78
N PRO A 41 -6.90 18.35 26.74
CA PRO A 41 -5.64 17.63 26.54
C PRO A 41 -5.82 16.15 26.14
N VAL A 42 -6.78 15.44 26.73
CA VAL A 42 -7.05 14.03 26.39
C VAL A 42 -7.55 13.90 24.95
N LEU A 43 -8.54 14.71 24.54
CA LEU A 43 -9.05 14.70 23.17
C LEU A 43 -7.94 15.07 22.17
N TRP A 44 -7.07 16.02 22.51
CA TRP A 44 -5.91 16.36 21.69
C TRP A 44 -4.93 15.18 21.57
N GLY A 45 -4.63 14.48 22.66
CA GLY A 45 -3.78 13.28 22.64
C GLY A 45 -4.38 12.15 21.81
N VAL A 46 -5.71 11.97 21.84
CA VAL A 46 -6.41 10.99 21.00
C VAL A 46 -6.41 11.40 19.52
N ALA A 47 -6.56 12.69 19.21
CA ALA A 47 -6.43 13.18 17.83
C ALA A 47 -5.03 12.92 17.27
N LEU A 48 -3.99 13.15 18.09
CA LEU A 48 -2.60 12.83 17.73
C LEU A 48 -2.41 11.32 17.51
N ALA A 49 -3.02 10.48 18.34
CA ALA A 49 -3.01 9.03 18.12
C ALA A 49 -3.67 8.63 16.79
N GLY A 50 -4.76 9.31 16.41
CA GLY A 50 -5.45 9.09 15.13
C GLY A 50 -4.55 9.40 13.93
N GLU A 51 -3.87 10.54 13.97
CA GLU A 51 -2.89 10.93 12.96
C GLU A 51 -1.76 9.90 12.85
N LEU A 52 -1.07 9.59 13.96
CA LEU A 52 0.06 8.66 13.96
C LEU A 52 -0.36 7.25 13.52
N ALA A 53 -1.53 6.78 13.93
CA ALA A 53 -2.02 5.47 13.50
C ALA A 53 -2.36 5.47 12.01
N ALA A 54 -3.01 6.51 11.49
CA ALA A 54 -3.39 6.60 10.08
C ALA A 54 -2.18 6.75 9.15
N THR A 55 -1.13 7.44 9.60
CA THR A 55 0.07 7.68 8.81
C THR A 55 1.09 6.54 8.95
N LEU A 56 1.37 6.06 10.16
CA LEU A 56 2.47 5.11 10.41
C LEU A 56 2.05 3.63 10.41
N ALA A 57 0.74 3.31 10.41
CA ALA A 57 0.32 1.93 10.26
C ALA A 57 0.79 1.37 8.90
N PRO A 58 1.48 0.22 8.87
CA PRO A 58 1.87 -0.43 7.63
C PRO A 58 0.64 -0.76 6.79
N THR A 59 0.68 -0.42 5.51
CA THR A 59 -0.33 -0.85 4.54
C THR A 59 0.09 -2.15 3.87
N THR A 60 -0.88 -3.00 3.55
CA THR A 60 -0.66 -4.25 2.79
C THR A 60 -0.64 -4.00 1.28
N SER A 61 -1.21 -2.88 0.84
CA SER A 61 -1.19 -2.37 -0.52
C SER A 61 -0.34 -1.09 -0.56
N GLY A 62 0.73 -1.10 -1.36
CA GLY A 62 1.71 -0.01 -1.30
C GLY A 62 2.95 -0.19 -2.17
N SER A 63 3.69 0.90 -2.40
CA SER A 63 5.00 0.86 -3.05
C SER A 63 6.06 0.46 -2.02
N PHE A 64 6.58 -0.76 -2.13
CA PHE A 64 7.69 -1.27 -1.30
C PHE A 64 9.06 -1.06 -1.95
N GLY A 65 9.14 -0.12 -2.90
CA GLY A 65 10.37 0.23 -3.61
C GLY A 65 11.37 0.98 -2.72
N ARG A 66 12.44 1.49 -3.35
CA ARG A 66 13.39 2.35 -2.65
C ARG A 66 12.66 3.57 -2.05
N PRO A 67 13.00 3.99 -0.83
CA PRO A 67 12.42 5.18 -0.21
C PRO A 67 12.57 6.36 -1.17
N SER A 68 11.45 6.99 -1.53
CA SER A 68 11.40 8.07 -2.52
C SER A 68 10.35 9.10 -2.11
N CYS A 69 10.68 10.39 -2.26
CA CYS A 69 9.70 11.47 -2.19
C CYS A 69 9.36 11.94 -3.60
N VAL A 70 8.06 12.06 -3.91
CA VAL A 70 7.57 12.63 -5.17
C VAL A 70 7.12 14.06 -4.95
N PHE A 71 7.61 14.96 -5.80
CA PHE A 71 7.16 16.35 -5.86
C PHE A 71 6.50 16.58 -7.22
N ASP A 72 5.16 16.56 -7.25
CA ASP A 72 4.39 16.92 -8.45
C ASP A 72 3.82 18.35 -8.31
N PRO A 73 4.20 19.30 -9.20
CA PRO A 73 3.62 20.65 -9.22
C PRO A 73 2.10 20.69 -9.43
N GLY A 74 1.48 19.61 -9.90
CA GLY A 74 0.02 19.50 -10.10
C GLY A 74 -0.82 19.29 -8.83
N GLY A 75 -0.20 19.20 -7.65
CA GLY A 75 -0.81 18.72 -6.39
C GLY A 75 -2.03 19.48 -5.84
N TRP A 76 -2.51 20.54 -6.48
CA TRP A 76 -3.72 21.25 -6.05
C TRP A 76 -5.03 20.47 -6.33
N GLU A 77 -5.03 19.52 -7.28
CA GLU A 77 -6.21 18.69 -7.56
C GLU A 77 -6.51 17.67 -6.43
N VAL A 78 -5.53 17.35 -5.59
CA VAL A 78 -5.61 16.30 -4.56
C VAL A 78 -6.51 16.70 -3.38
N ALA A 79 -6.63 18.00 -3.09
CA ALA A 79 -7.51 18.54 -2.06
C ALA A 79 -9.01 18.25 -2.32
N HIS A 80 -9.38 17.84 -3.54
CA HIS A 80 -10.75 17.47 -3.91
C HIS A 80 -10.98 15.95 -3.96
N GLY A 81 -9.92 15.16 -3.81
CA GLY A 81 -10.00 13.71 -3.69
C GLY A 81 -10.37 13.26 -2.29
N LEU A 82 -10.86 12.02 -2.17
CA LEU A 82 -11.15 11.40 -0.87
C LEU A 82 -9.92 11.38 0.06
N GLN A 83 -8.72 11.18 -0.50
CA GLN A 83 -7.48 11.17 0.27
C GLN A 83 -7.18 12.54 0.91
N GLY A 84 -7.25 13.62 0.13
CA GLY A 84 -7.07 14.98 0.67
C GLY A 84 -8.09 15.32 1.75
N ALA A 85 -9.36 14.94 1.55
CA ALA A 85 -10.39 15.14 2.57
C ALA A 85 -10.08 14.41 3.90
N LEU A 86 -9.50 13.20 3.85
CA LEU A 86 -9.09 12.45 5.03
C LEU A 86 -7.88 13.10 5.72
N ASN A 87 -6.89 13.58 4.97
CA ASN A 87 -5.75 14.33 5.50
C ASN A 87 -6.21 15.58 6.25
N LEU A 88 -7.13 16.35 5.66
CA LEU A 88 -7.77 17.48 6.33
C LEU A 88 -8.49 17.04 7.61
N ALA A 89 -9.26 15.96 7.56
CA ALA A 89 -10.02 15.45 8.70
C ALA A 89 -9.13 15.00 9.88
N LEU A 90 -7.90 14.55 9.63
CA LEU A 90 -6.93 14.22 10.68
C LEU A 90 -6.35 15.47 11.35
N TYR A 91 -5.98 16.48 10.56
CA TYR A 91 -5.24 17.63 11.06
C TYR A 91 -6.12 18.76 11.63
N VAL A 92 -7.35 18.92 11.14
CA VAL A 92 -8.31 19.91 11.69
C VAL A 92 -8.55 19.74 13.19
N PRO A 93 -8.98 18.57 13.70
CA PRO A 93 -9.23 18.41 15.13
C PRO A 93 -7.93 18.50 15.95
N LEU A 94 -6.82 17.99 15.42
CA LEU A 94 -5.51 18.06 16.08
C LEU A 94 -5.08 19.52 16.32
N ALA A 95 -5.12 20.36 15.27
CA ALA A 95 -4.73 21.76 15.37
C ALA A 95 -5.75 22.58 16.17
N ALA A 96 -7.06 22.33 16.02
CA ALA A 96 -8.10 23.03 16.75
C ALA A 96 -8.01 22.80 18.26
N LEU A 97 -7.94 21.53 18.68
CA LEU A 97 -7.81 21.16 20.09
C LEU A 97 -6.47 21.62 20.66
N GLY A 98 -5.38 21.46 19.91
CA GLY A 98 -4.05 21.92 20.32
C GLY A 98 -4.03 23.44 20.55
N GLY A 99 -4.53 24.21 19.59
CA GLY A 99 -4.62 25.67 19.70
C GLY A 99 -5.42 26.11 20.91
N TRP A 100 -6.54 25.43 21.20
CA TRP A 100 -7.37 25.71 22.37
C TRP A 100 -6.68 25.34 23.71
N VAL A 101 -6.04 24.18 23.78
CA VAL A 101 -5.36 23.65 24.97
C VAL A 101 -4.11 24.47 25.31
N PHE A 102 -3.27 24.74 24.32
CA PHE A 102 -1.99 25.41 24.51
C PHE A 102 -2.10 26.93 24.45
N ARG A 103 -3.21 27.47 23.89
CA ARG A 103 -3.42 28.91 23.66
C ARG A 103 -2.30 29.54 22.84
N ARG A 104 -1.77 28.76 21.89
CA ARG A 104 -0.63 29.09 21.02
C ARG A 104 -0.92 28.61 19.59
N PRO A 105 -1.91 29.20 18.90
CA PRO A 105 -2.36 28.74 17.60
C PRO A 105 -1.22 28.66 16.57
N LEU A 106 -0.31 29.64 16.55
CA LEU A 106 0.79 29.64 15.56
C LEU A 106 1.82 28.54 15.86
N SER A 107 2.18 28.34 17.13
CA SER A 107 3.11 27.28 17.51
C SER A 107 2.52 25.90 17.22
N VAL A 108 1.21 25.73 17.40
CA VAL A 108 0.51 24.47 17.10
C VAL A 108 0.45 24.23 15.60
N LEU A 109 0.17 25.25 14.78
CA LEU A 109 0.25 25.15 13.33
C LEU A 109 1.65 24.71 12.88
N ALA A 110 2.69 25.38 13.37
CA ALA A 110 4.08 25.01 13.07
C ALA A 110 4.40 23.56 13.50
N GLY A 111 3.92 23.13 14.66
CA GLY A 111 4.06 21.75 15.13
C GLY A 111 3.32 20.74 14.25
N CYS A 112 2.15 21.07 13.73
CA CYS A 112 1.40 20.20 12.82
C CYS A 112 2.09 20.08 11.45
N VAL A 113 2.58 21.18 10.89
CA VAL A 113 3.36 21.15 9.63
C VAL A 113 4.62 20.31 9.81
N LEU A 114 5.31 20.47 10.94
CA LEU A 114 6.49 19.66 11.27
C LEU A 114 6.13 18.18 11.46
N LEU A 115 5.03 17.88 12.14
CA LEU A 115 4.54 16.51 12.32
C LEU A 115 4.27 15.85 10.97
N SER A 116 3.54 16.53 10.07
CA SER A 116 3.25 16.05 8.72
C SER A 116 4.53 15.75 7.94
N ALA A 117 5.46 16.71 7.89
CA ALA A 117 6.73 16.52 7.21
C ALA A 117 7.55 15.36 7.82
N THR A 118 7.47 15.16 9.13
CA THR A 118 8.16 14.06 9.84
C THR A 118 7.51 12.72 9.53
N THR A 119 6.18 12.62 9.55
CA THR A 119 5.47 11.36 9.32
C THR A 119 5.59 10.89 7.88
N GLU A 120 5.59 11.81 6.91
CA GLU A 120 5.93 11.53 5.51
C GLU A 120 7.33 10.90 5.34
N VAL A 121 8.34 11.48 5.99
CA VAL A 121 9.71 10.96 5.98
C VAL A 121 9.80 9.62 6.70
N LEU A 122 9.11 9.46 7.84
CA LEU A 122 9.09 8.21 8.58
C LEU A 122 8.38 7.09 7.82
N GLN A 123 7.27 7.35 7.14
CA GLN A 123 6.59 6.37 6.28
C GLN A 123 7.54 5.82 5.22
N THR A 124 8.30 6.72 4.60
CA THR A 124 9.31 6.40 3.60
C THR A 124 10.46 5.59 4.22
N ALA A 125 11.00 6.02 5.35
CA ALA A 125 12.11 5.36 6.03
C ALA A 125 11.75 3.98 6.60
N LEU A 126 10.54 3.85 7.15
CA LEU A 126 10.00 2.63 7.76
C LEU A 126 9.36 1.68 6.73
N ARG A 127 9.31 2.08 5.45
CA ARG A 127 8.74 1.30 4.35
C ARG A 127 7.31 0.82 4.65
N THR A 128 6.46 1.73 5.10
CA THR A 128 5.07 1.41 5.48
C THR A 128 4.18 1.04 4.29
N GLY A 129 4.72 0.89 3.08
CA GLY A 129 3.98 0.75 1.83
C GLY A 129 3.63 2.10 1.18
N ARG A 130 4.03 3.22 1.80
CA ARG A 130 3.75 4.58 1.32
C ARG A 130 5.04 5.30 0.95
N SER A 131 5.03 6.01 -0.18
CA SER A 131 6.06 6.98 -0.55
C SER A 131 5.65 8.36 -0.07
N CYS A 132 6.60 9.17 0.35
CA CYS A 132 6.31 10.56 0.69
C CYS A 132 5.79 11.33 -0.52
N ASP A 133 4.70 12.06 -0.33
CA ASP A 133 4.07 12.88 -1.34
C ASP A 133 3.94 14.33 -0.84
N ALA A 134 4.44 15.27 -1.65
CA ALA A 134 4.30 16.69 -1.36
C ALA A 134 2.83 17.14 -1.29
N ALA A 135 1.93 16.45 -2.00
CA ALA A 135 0.49 16.71 -1.92
C ALA A 135 -0.07 16.39 -0.53
N ASP A 136 0.32 15.26 0.07
CA ASP A 136 -0.12 14.88 1.43
C ASP A 136 0.36 15.92 2.47
N LEU A 137 1.60 16.43 2.33
CA LEU A 137 2.11 17.51 3.16
C LEU A 137 1.26 18.78 3.05
N LEU A 138 0.84 19.16 1.83
CA LEU A 138 0.01 20.34 1.59
C LEU A 138 -1.40 20.17 2.16
N ASP A 139 -2.02 19.01 1.99
CA ASP A 139 -3.36 18.73 2.49
C ASP A 139 -3.38 18.73 4.03
N ASN A 140 -2.43 18.05 4.66
CA ASN A 140 -2.26 18.05 6.11
C ASN A 140 -2.04 19.47 6.65
N SER A 141 -1.20 20.26 5.98
CA SER A 141 -0.93 21.66 6.34
C SER A 141 -2.18 22.54 6.20
N SER A 142 -3.00 22.29 5.18
CA SER A 142 -4.27 22.97 4.95
C SER A 142 -5.30 22.62 6.04
N GLY A 143 -5.40 21.35 6.42
CA GLY A 143 -6.20 20.91 7.56
C GLY A 143 -5.75 21.56 8.87
N ALA A 144 -4.44 21.64 9.09
CA ALA A 144 -3.88 22.29 10.27
C ALA A 144 -4.18 23.79 10.30
N LEU A 145 -4.12 24.47 9.14
CA LEU A 145 -4.48 25.89 9.01
C LEU A 145 -5.95 26.11 9.36
N LEU A 146 -6.86 25.30 8.81
CA LEU A 146 -8.30 25.37 9.11
C LEU A 146 -8.56 25.15 10.61
N GLY A 147 -7.97 24.11 11.21
CA GLY A 147 -8.07 23.87 12.65
C GLY A 147 -7.52 25.02 13.50
N THR A 148 -6.43 25.64 13.06
CA THR A 148 -5.84 26.80 13.74
C THR A 148 -6.75 28.02 13.68
N VAL A 149 -7.40 28.29 12.54
CA VAL A 149 -8.41 29.35 12.41
C VAL A 149 -9.57 29.12 13.36
N LEU A 150 -10.07 27.88 13.46
CA LEU A 150 -11.14 27.51 14.40
C LEU A 150 -10.70 27.74 15.86
N ALA A 151 -9.49 27.35 16.22
CA ALA A 151 -8.96 27.59 17.57
C ALA A 151 -8.84 29.09 17.87
N ALA A 152 -8.32 29.88 16.92
CA ALA A 152 -8.19 31.33 17.08
C ALA A 152 -9.56 32.02 17.25
N ALA A 153 -10.55 31.62 16.44
CA ALA A 153 -11.92 32.11 16.54
C ALA A 153 -12.54 31.76 17.91
N ALA A 154 -12.38 30.51 18.37
CA ALA A 154 -12.88 30.08 19.68
C ALA A 154 -12.22 30.82 20.85
N LEU A 155 -10.91 31.07 20.77
CA LEU A 155 -10.18 31.85 21.79
C LEU A 155 -10.62 33.32 21.81
N ALA A 156 -10.80 33.93 20.63
CA ALA A 156 -11.28 35.29 20.50
C ALA A 156 -12.70 35.46 21.04
N ALA A 157 -13.62 34.55 20.67
CA ALA A 157 -15.00 34.53 21.17
C ALA A 157 -15.05 34.34 22.70
N GLY A 158 -14.17 33.52 23.25
CA GLY A 158 -14.04 33.32 24.69
C GLY A 158 -13.32 34.44 25.44
N ARG A 159 -12.95 35.55 24.77
CA ARG A 159 -12.13 36.66 25.31
C ARG A 159 -10.83 36.19 25.99
N ARG A 160 -10.27 35.08 25.54
CA ARG A 160 -9.04 34.52 26.11
C ARG A 160 -7.83 35.14 25.41
N SER A 161 -7.00 35.83 26.18
CA SER A 161 -5.75 36.39 25.67
C SER A 161 -4.76 35.27 25.30
N PHE A 162 -4.12 35.41 24.13
CA PHE A 162 -2.97 34.62 23.73
C PHE A 162 -1.78 35.56 23.47
N ALA A 163 -0.60 35.16 23.92
CA ALA A 163 0.61 35.98 23.84
C ALA A 163 1.18 35.99 22.42
N ARG A 164 0.57 36.77 21.53
CA ARG A 164 0.83 36.79 20.07
C ARG A 164 2.32 36.85 19.69
N ARG A 165 3.13 37.65 20.39
CA ARG A 165 4.58 37.73 20.14
C ARG A 165 5.35 36.47 20.54
N ARG A 166 5.09 35.92 21.73
CA ARG A 166 5.77 34.69 22.19
C ARG A 166 5.33 33.48 21.37
N ASP A 167 4.08 33.45 20.94
CA ASP A 167 3.56 32.42 20.04
C ASP A 167 4.19 32.52 18.66
N ALA A 168 4.32 33.72 18.08
CA ALA A 168 4.99 33.91 16.80
C ALA A 168 6.47 33.51 16.86
N LEU A 169 7.20 33.90 17.91
CA LEU A 169 8.59 33.48 18.11
C LEU A 169 8.70 31.96 18.27
N GLY A 170 7.82 31.35 19.06
CA GLY A 170 7.74 29.90 19.21
C GLY A 170 7.50 29.19 17.88
N ALA A 171 6.53 29.68 17.10
CA ALA A 171 6.22 29.15 15.77
C ALA A 171 7.42 29.26 14.83
N LEU A 172 8.10 30.41 14.80
CA LEU A 172 9.30 30.60 13.98
C LEU A 172 10.42 29.64 14.37
N THR A 173 10.67 29.46 15.68
CA THR A 173 11.70 28.52 16.16
C THR A 173 11.36 27.07 15.81
N THR A 174 10.09 26.67 16.01
CA THR A 174 9.63 25.31 15.72
C THR A 174 9.65 25.03 14.23
N ALA A 175 9.09 25.92 13.41
CA ALA A 175 9.05 25.77 11.96
C ALA A 175 10.46 25.83 11.37
N GLY A 176 11.24 26.86 11.70
CA GLY A 176 12.58 27.05 11.16
C GLY A 176 13.54 25.92 11.53
N GLY A 177 13.64 25.60 12.83
CA GLY A 177 14.53 24.54 13.29
C GLY A 177 14.07 23.14 12.87
N GLY A 178 12.77 22.87 13.00
CA GLY A 178 12.19 21.58 12.66
C GLY A 178 12.24 21.28 11.17
N LEU A 179 11.82 22.21 10.31
CA LEU A 179 11.85 22.02 8.86
C LEU A 179 13.29 21.95 8.34
N ALA A 180 14.23 22.68 8.92
CA ALA A 180 15.64 22.54 8.57
C ALA A 180 16.18 21.12 8.91
N ALA A 181 15.78 20.57 10.06
CA ALA A 181 16.16 19.20 10.43
C ALA A 181 15.54 18.15 9.49
N VAL A 182 14.25 18.29 9.15
CA VAL A 182 13.58 17.41 8.18
C VAL A 182 14.24 17.52 6.81
N ALA A 183 14.49 18.75 6.33
CA ALA A 183 15.17 18.98 5.05
C ALA A 183 16.57 18.37 5.03
N LEU A 184 17.31 18.42 6.14
CA LEU A 184 18.62 17.77 6.26
C LEU A 184 18.50 16.24 6.17
N VAL A 185 17.53 15.63 6.86
CA VAL A 185 17.29 14.18 6.78
C VAL A 185 16.92 13.77 5.35
N VAL A 186 16.00 14.52 4.72
CA VAL A 186 15.60 14.29 3.33
C VAL A 186 16.81 14.40 2.41
N TRP A 187 17.60 15.47 2.53
CA TRP A 187 18.77 15.69 1.69
C TRP A 187 19.85 14.60 1.85
N LEU A 188 20.08 14.12 3.07
CA LEU A 188 21.11 13.11 3.36
C LEU A 188 20.67 11.68 3.03
N TYR A 189 19.38 11.36 3.19
CA TYR A 189 18.92 9.96 3.23
C TYR A 189 17.78 9.63 2.26
N VAL A 190 17.12 10.63 1.67
CA VAL A 190 15.95 10.40 0.82
C VAL A 190 16.18 10.94 -0.58
N PRO A 191 16.27 10.08 -1.62
CA PRO A 191 16.38 10.57 -2.98
C PRO A 191 15.10 11.31 -3.38
N LEU A 192 15.26 12.56 -3.83
CA LEU A 192 14.21 13.47 -4.28
C LEU A 192 13.93 13.28 -5.77
N TYR A 193 12.66 13.15 -6.16
CA TYR A 193 12.24 13.01 -7.56
C TYR A 193 11.19 14.08 -7.91
N GLY A 194 11.35 14.71 -9.09
CA GLY A 194 10.48 15.82 -9.53
C GLY A 194 10.77 16.25 -10.98
N PRO A 195 10.10 17.30 -11.50
CA PRO A 195 10.15 17.69 -12.92
C PRO A 195 11.54 18.09 -13.44
N ALA A 196 12.42 18.57 -12.54
CA ALA A 196 13.81 18.95 -12.82
C ALA A 196 14.83 18.03 -12.11
N GLY A 197 14.36 16.97 -11.44
CA GLY A 197 15.19 16.01 -10.71
C GLY A 197 15.46 14.73 -11.52
N ARG A 198 16.10 13.74 -10.89
CA ARG A 198 16.10 12.38 -11.44
C ARG A 198 14.65 11.94 -11.58
N THR A 199 14.32 11.22 -12.65
CA THR A 199 13.08 10.46 -12.71
C THR A 199 13.08 9.45 -11.55
N PRO A 200 11.94 9.24 -10.86
CA PRO A 200 11.87 8.16 -9.89
C PRO A 200 12.31 6.87 -10.59
N PRO A 201 13.20 6.05 -9.99
CA PRO A 201 13.36 4.70 -10.46
C PRO A 201 11.98 4.08 -10.30
N ARG A 202 11.29 3.86 -11.43
CA ARG A 202 10.17 2.93 -11.46
C ARG A 202 10.63 1.67 -10.70
N PRO A 203 9.77 1.06 -9.86
CA PRO A 203 10.12 -0.13 -9.08
C PRO A 203 10.90 -1.06 -9.99
N ASP A 204 12.18 -1.26 -9.65
CA ASP A 204 13.27 -1.55 -10.59
C ASP A 204 12.75 -2.26 -11.85
N VAL A 205 12.44 -1.46 -12.88
CA VAL A 205 11.76 -1.99 -14.08
C VAL A 205 12.64 -3.03 -14.74
N THR A 206 13.95 -2.98 -14.47
CA THR A 206 14.93 -4.00 -14.82
C THR A 206 14.77 -5.32 -14.04
N ASP A 207 14.32 -5.32 -12.78
CA ASP A 207 14.07 -6.56 -12.00
C ASP A 207 12.75 -7.25 -12.35
N VAL A 208 11.75 -6.50 -12.84
CA VAL A 208 10.43 -7.06 -13.17
C VAL A 208 10.28 -7.33 -14.67
N LEU A 209 10.88 -6.51 -15.55
CA LEU A 209 10.82 -6.74 -16.99
C LEU A 209 11.58 -8.00 -17.41
N ALA A 210 12.74 -8.30 -16.82
CA ALA A 210 13.50 -9.48 -17.22
C ALA A 210 12.70 -10.77 -16.97
N PRO A 211 12.12 -11.02 -15.78
CA PRO A 211 11.17 -12.11 -15.56
C PRO A 211 9.93 -12.01 -16.45
N ALA A 212 9.35 -10.81 -16.63
CA ALA A 212 8.17 -10.66 -17.47
C ALA A 212 8.45 -11.05 -18.93
N HIS A 213 9.58 -10.64 -19.50
CA HIS A 213 9.98 -11.02 -20.85
C HIS A 213 10.31 -12.51 -20.96
N TYR A 214 11.02 -13.07 -19.98
CA TYR A 214 11.33 -14.50 -19.93
C TYR A 214 10.04 -15.34 -19.88
N LEU A 215 9.12 -15.01 -18.97
CA LEU A 215 7.82 -15.67 -18.83
C LEU A 215 6.95 -15.44 -20.07
N THR A 216 6.97 -14.24 -20.67
CA THR A 216 6.22 -13.97 -21.90
C THR A 216 6.69 -14.88 -23.04
N ALA A 217 8.01 -14.94 -23.27
CA ALA A 217 8.61 -15.75 -24.33
C ALA A 217 8.39 -17.25 -24.10
N GLY A 218 8.45 -17.71 -22.86
CA GLY A 218 8.26 -19.12 -22.53
C GLY A 218 6.80 -19.58 -22.51
N LEU A 219 5.87 -18.76 -22.01
CA LEU A 219 4.45 -19.11 -21.93
C LEU A 219 3.73 -18.92 -23.26
N PHE A 220 4.01 -17.83 -23.99
CA PHE A 220 3.28 -17.44 -25.20
C PHE A 220 4.09 -17.59 -26.50
N GLY A 221 5.35 -18.04 -26.39
CA GLY A 221 6.28 -18.22 -27.49
C GLY A 221 7.05 -16.94 -27.87
N PRO A 222 8.00 -17.04 -28.82
CA PRO A 222 8.91 -15.94 -29.19
C PRO A 222 8.22 -14.72 -29.84
N GLY A 223 6.94 -14.85 -30.22
CA GLY A 223 6.12 -13.76 -30.76
C GLY A 223 5.12 -13.15 -29.78
N GLY A 224 5.14 -13.54 -28.49
CA GLY A 224 4.30 -12.93 -27.47
C GLY A 224 4.76 -11.52 -27.16
N ARG A 225 3.84 -10.55 -27.19
CA ARG A 225 4.14 -9.14 -26.94
C ARG A 225 3.64 -8.74 -25.57
N LEU A 226 4.56 -8.38 -24.68
CA LEU A 226 4.25 -7.76 -23.39
C LEU A 226 3.69 -6.36 -23.64
N GLU A 227 2.44 -6.10 -23.23
CA GLU A 227 1.77 -4.82 -23.44
C GLU A 227 1.85 -3.93 -22.20
N ARG A 228 1.66 -4.53 -21.01
CA ARG A 228 1.64 -3.80 -19.75
C ARG A 228 2.08 -4.68 -18.59
N THR A 229 2.78 -4.09 -17.63
CA THR A 229 3.00 -4.67 -16.29
C THR A 229 2.43 -3.75 -15.24
N SER A 230 1.80 -4.31 -14.21
CA SER A 230 1.32 -3.56 -13.05
C SER A 230 1.48 -4.37 -11.77
N PRO A 231 1.85 -3.73 -10.65
CA PRO A 231 1.84 -4.40 -9.35
C PRO A 231 0.40 -4.79 -8.97
N VAL A 232 0.24 -5.98 -8.40
CA VAL A 232 -1.05 -6.52 -7.93
C VAL A 232 -0.87 -7.16 -6.57
N THR A 233 -1.90 -7.12 -5.74
CA THR A 233 -1.97 -7.81 -4.46
C THR A 233 -3.01 -8.91 -4.53
N ASP A 234 -2.62 -10.14 -4.19
CA ASP A 234 -3.51 -11.31 -4.21
C ASP A 234 -3.13 -12.25 -3.05
N THR A 235 -3.57 -11.86 -1.85
CA THR A 235 -3.25 -12.57 -0.60
C THR A 235 -3.88 -13.95 -0.51
N ALA A 236 -4.85 -14.26 -1.36
CA ALA A 236 -5.43 -15.59 -1.45
C ALA A 236 -4.46 -16.61 -2.07
N HIS A 237 -3.53 -16.16 -2.92
CA HIS A 237 -2.63 -17.04 -3.67
C HIS A 237 -1.16 -16.87 -3.30
N SER A 238 -0.75 -15.69 -2.83
CA SER A 238 0.62 -15.43 -2.38
C SER A 238 0.69 -14.38 -1.28
N ALA A 239 1.54 -14.61 -0.28
CA ALA A 239 1.89 -13.62 0.73
C ALA A 239 2.92 -12.59 0.22
N LEU A 240 3.53 -12.82 -0.96
CA LEU A 240 4.55 -11.97 -1.55
C LEU A 240 3.94 -10.98 -2.56
N PRO A 241 4.57 -9.80 -2.77
CA PRO A 241 4.15 -8.85 -3.80
C PRO A 241 4.14 -9.48 -5.19
N LEU A 242 3.05 -9.29 -5.93
CA LEU A 242 2.89 -9.80 -7.29
C LEU A 242 2.99 -8.70 -8.32
N THR A 243 3.44 -9.09 -9.51
CA THR A 243 3.27 -8.31 -10.73
C THR A 243 2.34 -9.06 -11.66
N GLU A 244 1.34 -8.37 -12.18
CA GLU A 244 0.55 -8.83 -13.32
C GLU A 244 1.15 -8.29 -14.61
N ALA A 245 1.31 -9.17 -15.58
CA ALA A 245 1.74 -8.87 -16.93
C ALA A 245 0.60 -9.21 -17.89
N VAL A 246 0.26 -8.24 -18.75
CA VAL A 246 -0.73 -8.37 -19.82
C VAL A 246 -0.01 -8.44 -21.15
N THR A 247 -0.40 -9.40 -21.98
CA THR A 247 0.16 -9.67 -23.31
C THR A 247 -0.95 -9.64 -24.35
N ASP A 248 -0.57 -9.68 -25.62
CA ASP A 248 -1.50 -9.83 -26.76
C ASP A 248 -2.27 -11.17 -26.76
N ARG A 249 -1.87 -12.14 -25.94
CA ARG A 249 -2.37 -13.54 -25.96
C ARG A 249 -2.84 -14.03 -24.60
N GLY A 250 -2.94 -13.14 -23.61
CA GLY A 250 -3.31 -13.51 -22.25
C GLY A 250 -2.63 -12.67 -21.20
N ARG A 251 -2.73 -13.11 -19.95
CA ARG A 251 -2.13 -12.44 -18.80
C ARG A 251 -1.57 -13.46 -17.83
N PHE A 252 -0.60 -13.03 -17.03
CA PHE A 252 -0.02 -13.87 -15.98
C PHE A 252 0.40 -13.03 -14.79
N ARG A 253 0.51 -13.68 -13.64
CA ARG A 253 0.98 -13.10 -12.39
C ARG A 253 2.21 -13.84 -11.90
N PHE A 254 3.18 -13.10 -11.40
CA PHE A 254 4.40 -13.66 -10.84
C PHE A 254 4.87 -12.86 -9.62
N GLU A 255 5.62 -13.52 -8.75
CA GLU A 255 6.22 -12.90 -7.56
C GLU A 255 7.33 -11.93 -7.98
N ALA A 256 7.20 -10.66 -7.59
CA ALA A 256 8.10 -9.60 -8.06
C ALA A 256 9.58 -9.82 -7.66
N GLY A 257 9.83 -10.45 -6.51
CA GLY A 257 11.19 -10.70 -6.02
C GLY A 257 11.85 -11.97 -6.55
N SER A 258 11.07 -12.99 -6.94
CA SER A 258 11.59 -14.30 -7.33
C SER A 258 11.39 -14.63 -8.81
N GLY A 259 10.53 -13.88 -9.51
CA GLY A 259 10.11 -14.18 -10.88
C GLY A 259 9.23 -15.43 -11.00
N ARG A 260 8.79 -16.02 -9.89
CA ARG A 260 8.04 -17.28 -9.90
C ARG A 260 6.60 -17.07 -10.35
N LEU A 261 6.15 -17.93 -11.27
CA LEU A 261 4.78 -17.90 -11.77
C LEU A 261 3.78 -18.27 -10.65
N VAL A 262 2.72 -17.48 -10.56
CA VAL A 262 1.59 -17.69 -9.63
C VAL A 262 0.34 -18.06 -10.41
N SER A 263 0.01 -17.31 -11.45
CA SER A 263 -1.09 -17.67 -12.33
C SER A 263 -0.85 -17.27 -13.78
N VAL A 264 -1.53 -17.95 -14.69
CA VAL A 264 -1.55 -17.61 -16.12
C VAL A 264 -2.93 -17.91 -16.68
N GLU A 265 -3.39 -17.05 -17.57
CA GLU A 265 -4.63 -17.18 -18.32
C GLU A 265 -4.35 -16.87 -19.78
N PHE A 266 -4.64 -17.83 -20.66
CA PHE A 266 -4.45 -17.70 -22.11
C PHE A 266 -5.73 -17.18 -22.76
N THR A 267 -5.62 -16.12 -23.56
CA THR A 267 -6.67 -15.67 -24.47
C THR A 267 -6.69 -16.60 -25.67
N VAL A 268 -7.39 -17.72 -25.54
CA VAL A 268 -7.59 -18.65 -26.65
C VAL A 268 -8.76 -18.13 -27.48
N PRO A 269 -8.61 -17.90 -28.80
CA PRO A 269 -9.76 -17.75 -29.68
C PRO A 269 -10.64 -18.98 -29.52
N GLU A 270 -11.97 -18.83 -29.51
CA GLU A 270 -12.91 -19.96 -29.58
C GLU A 270 -12.71 -20.68 -30.92
N ALA A 271 -11.66 -21.49 -31.01
CA ALA A 271 -11.53 -22.44 -32.09
C ALA A 271 -12.56 -23.53 -31.78
N SER A 272 -13.58 -23.62 -32.63
CA SER A 272 -14.33 -24.84 -32.87
C SER A 272 -13.30 -25.94 -33.19
N GLY A 273 -12.81 -26.58 -32.14
CA GLY A 273 -11.63 -27.44 -32.17
C GLY A 273 -12.00 -28.91 -32.22
N PRO A 274 -11.07 -29.78 -32.65
CA PRO A 274 -11.31 -31.19 -33.00
C PRO A 274 -11.85 -32.04 -31.83
N ALA A 275 -12.19 -33.30 -32.14
CA ALA A 275 -12.67 -34.28 -31.17
C ALA A 275 -11.84 -34.29 -29.86
N PRO A 276 -12.49 -34.49 -28.69
CA PRO A 276 -11.81 -34.46 -27.41
C PRO A 276 -10.61 -35.39 -27.36
N ARG A 277 -9.47 -34.88 -26.87
CA ARG A 277 -8.28 -35.71 -26.64
C ARG A 277 -8.54 -36.72 -25.49
N PRO A 278 -7.93 -37.90 -25.54
CA PRO A 278 -8.00 -38.87 -24.44
C PRO A 278 -7.50 -38.27 -23.12
N GLU A 279 -8.08 -38.71 -22.00
CA GLU A 279 -7.74 -38.17 -20.67
C GLU A 279 -6.27 -38.33 -20.29
N GLU A 280 -5.63 -39.41 -20.77
CA GLU A 280 -4.20 -39.65 -20.57
C GLU A 280 -3.34 -38.55 -21.21
N GLU A 281 -3.72 -38.10 -22.40
CA GLU A 281 -3.05 -37.01 -23.11
C GLU A 281 -3.27 -35.66 -22.39
N LEU A 282 -4.47 -35.42 -21.85
CA LEU A 282 -4.75 -34.22 -21.05
C LEU A 282 -3.93 -34.19 -19.75
N ARG A 283 -3.81 -35.35 -19.06
CA ARG A 283 -2.98 -35.51 -17.86
C ARG A 283 -1.50 -35.29 -18.18
N TYR A 284 -1.03 -35.84 -19.30
CA TYR A 284 0.33 -35.64 -19.75
C TYR A 284 0.62 -34.15 -19.98
N THR A 285 -0.22 -33.45 -20.76
CA THR A 285 -0.06 -32.01 -21.01
C THR A 285 -0.03 -31.19 -19.73
N ALA A 286 -0.98 -31.39 -18.81
CA ALA A 286 -1.00 -30.62 -17.57
C ALA A 286 0.22 -30.90 -16.69
N THR A 287 0.68 -32.16 -16.65
CA THR A 287 1.82 -32.57 -15.83
C THR A 287 3.12 -31.96 -16.35
N GLU A 288 3.33 -32.00 -17.67
CA GLU A 288 4.52 -31.38 -18.28
C GLU A 288 4.51 -29.86 -18.11
N PHE A 289 3.36 -29.23 -18.27
CA PHE A 289 3.19 -27.80 -17.99
C PHE A 289 3.51 -27.46 -16.52
N ALA A 290 2.95 -28.22 -15.58
CA ALA A 290 3.16 -28.04 -14.15
C ALA A 290 4.63 -28.23 -13.75
N ARG A 291 5.32 -29.25 -14.29
CA ARG A 291 6.75 -29.49 -14.03
C ARG A 291 7.63 -28.37 -14.54
N THR A 292 7.29 -27.80 -15.68
CA THR A 292 8.05 -26.72 -16.30
C THR A 292 7.90 -25.40 -15.53
N TRP A 293 6.66 -25.03 -15.19
CA TRP A 293 6.35 -23.68 -14.68
C TRP A 293 6.11 -23.62 -13.17
N PHE A 294 5.79 -24.75 -12.55
CA PHE A 294 5.48 -24.88 -11.12
C PHE A 294 6.23 -26.07 -10.49
N PRO A 295 7.56 -26.17 -10.67
CA PRO A 295 8.33 -27.36 -10.29
C PRO A 295 8.19 -27.70 -8.81
N ASP A 296 8.02 -26.70 -7.93
CA ASP A 296 7.84 -26.90 -6.49
C ASP A 296 6.52 -27.57 -6.10
N LEU A 297 5.48 -27.42 -6.94
CA LEU A 297 4.15 -28.00 -6.71
C LEU A 297 3.96 -29.31 -7.49
N ALA A 298 4.73 -29.50 -8.56
CA ALA A 298 4.70 -30.71 -9.37
C ALA A 298 5.72 -31.78 -8.93
N ALA A 299 6.80 -31.39 -8.24
CA ALA A 299 7.83 -32.33 -7.79
C ALA A 299 7.27 -33.29 -6.74
N GLY A 300 7.37 -34.60 -7.03
CA GLY A 300 6.92 -35.66 -6.11
C GLY A 300 5.40 -35.76 -5.95
N ALA A 301 4.60 -34.96 -6.68
CA ALA A 301 3.15 -35.08 -6.63
C ALA A 301 2.71 -36.41 -7.29
N PRO A 302 1.77 -37.17 -6.68
CA PRO A 302 1.10 -38.25 -7.39
C PRO A 302 0.34 -37.69 -8.61
N LEU A 303 -0.09 -38.57 -9.52
CA LEU A 303 -0.84 -38.18 -10.72
C LEU A 303 -1.98 -37.20 -10.35
N PRO A 304 -2.16 -36.10 -11.10
CA PRO A 304 -3.16 -35.10 -10.77
C PRO A 304 -4.56 -35.70 -10.78
N THR A 305 -5.42 -35.25 -9.87
CA THR A 305 -6.85 -35.56 -9.92
C THR A 305 -7.50 -34.80 -11.06
N LEU A 306 -8.30 -35.50 -11.87
CA LEU A 306 -9.00 -34.96 -13.03
C LEU A 306 -10.48 -34.75 -12.66
N ALA A 307 -10.99 -33.53 -12.82
CA ALA A 307 -12.41 -33.25 -12.63
C ALA A 307 -13.26 -33.68 -13.83
N ALA A 308 -14.58 -33.69 -13.66
CA ALA A 308 -15.52 -33.90 -14.75
C ALA A 308 -15.38 -32.81 -15.85
N PRO A 309 -15.76 -33.10 -17.11
CA PRO A 309 -15.82 -32.11 -18.19
C PRO A 309 -16.57 -30.84 -17.78
N GLY A 310 -15.97 -29.68 -18.07
CA GLY A 310 -16.68 -28.41 -18.10
C GLY A 310 -17.62 -28.31 -19.32
N PRO A 311 -18.46 -27.26 -19.40
CA PRO A 311 -19.40 -27.04 -20.51
C PRO A 311 -18.73 -26.94 -21.89
N ASP A 312 -17.50 -26.45 -21.93
CA ASP A 312 -16.66 -26.31 -23.12
C ASP A 312 -15.77 -27.53 -23.38
N GLY A 313 -16.00 -28.63 -22.64
CA GLY A 313 -15.20 -29.84 -22.67
C GLY A 313 -13.83 -29.73 -22.01
N SER A 314 -13.49 -28.58 -21.41
CA SER A 314 -12.25 -28.42 -20.64
C SER A 314 -12.23 -29.33 -19.41
N ARG A 315 -11.03 -29.58 -18.88
CA ARG A 315 -10.80 -30.38 -17.68
C ARG A 315 -9.94 -29.61 -16.71
N LEU A 316 -10.35 -29.60 -15.44
CA LEU A 316 -9.55 -29.11 -14.33
C LEU A 316 -8.69 -30.25 -13.78
N LEU A 317 -7.38 -30.02 -13.68
CA LEU A 317 -6.41 -30.93 -13.11
C LEU A 317 -5.83 -30.30 -11.85
N THR A 318 -5.93 -31.02 -10.74
CA THR A 318 -5.50 -30.56 -9.43
C THR A 318 -4.28 -31.34 -8.97
N PHE A 319 -3.19 -30.63 -8.70
CA PHE A 319 -1.95 -31.15 -8.14
C PHE A 319 -1.88 -30.79 -6.65
N ARG A 320 -1.73 -31.81 -5.81
CA ARG A 320 -1.51 -31.67 -4.37
C ARG A 320 -0.22 -32.40 -4.01
N PRO A 321 0.81 -31.71 -3.51
CA PRO A 321 2.02 -32.36 -3.02
C PRO A 321 1.67 -33.31 -1.85
N PRO A 322 2.31 -34.48 -1.72
CA PRO A 322 1.99 -35.45 -0.68
C PRO A 322 2.23 -34.92 0.75
N GLU A 323 3.15 -33.96 0.91
CA GLU A 323 3.44 -33.29 2.18
C GLU A 323 2.60 -32.03 2.43
N ALA A 324 1.61 -31.73 1.58
CA ALA A 324 0.82 -30.50 1.68
C ALA A 324 -0.38 -30.65 2.64
N SER A 325 -0.12 -30.72 3.94
CA SER A 325 -1.11 -30.28 4.95
C SER A 325 -1.33 -28.76 4.92
N ASP A 326 -0.41 -28.02 4.30
CA ASP A 326 -0.27 -26.56 4.41
C ASP A 326 -0.98 -25.76 3.30
N GLY A 327 -2.05 -26.30 2.70
CA GLY A 327 -2.86 -25.56 1.72
C GLY A 327 -2.18 -25.23 0.38
N ARG A 328 -1.03 -25.86 0.08
CA ARG A 328 -0.35 -25.75 -1.23
C ARG A 328 -1.14 -26.51 -2.31
N LEU A 329 -1.56 -25.80 -3.35
CA LEU A 329 -2.40 -26.33 -4.41
C LEU A 329 -1.96 -25.77 -5.76
N LEU A 330 -1.98 -26.59 -6.81
CA LEU A 330 -1.91 -26.12 -8.19
C LEU A 330 -3.10 -26.65 -8.96
N GLU A 331 -3.79 -25.74 -9.63
CA GLU A 331 -4.92 -26.02 -10.51
C GLU A 331 -4.53 -25.67 -11.94
N VAL A 332 -4.69 -26.61 -12.87
CA VAL A 332 -4.39 -26.44 -14.29
C VAL A 332 -5.63 -26.80 -15.09
N THR A 333 -6.14 -25.88 -15.89
CA THR A 333 -7.27 -26.13 -16.79
C THR A 333 -6.75 -26.41 -18.20
N VAL A 334 -7.15 -27.55 -18.78
CA VAL A 334 -6.77 -27.95 -20.14
C VAL A 334 -8.03 -28.05 -21.00
N SER A 335 -8.01 -27.49 -22.21
CA SER A 335 -9.10 -27.58 -23.17
C SER A 335 -9.31 -29.02 -23.66
N ALA A 336 -10.47 -29.31 -24.25
CA ALA A 336 -10.74 -30.59 -24.91
C ALA A 336 -9.71 -30.93 -26.01
N SER A 337 -9.11 -29.90 -26.64
CA SER A 337 -8.06 -30.06 -27.66
C SER A 337 -6.66 -30.31 -27.09
N GLY A 338 -6.50 -30.40 -25.78
CA GLY A 338 -5.21 -30.66 -25.12
C GLY A 338 -4.33 -29.42 -24.95
N ARG A 339 -4.89 -28.21 -24.91
CA ARG A 339 -4.14 -26.96 -24.67
C ARG A 339 -4.40 -26.43 -23.27
N VAL A 340 -3.37 -25.97 -22.57
CA VAL A 340 -3.55 -25.30 -21.26
C VAL A 340 -4.28 -23.96 -21.48
N ARG A 341 -5.37 -23.75 -20.75
CA ARG A 341 -6.17 -22.51 -20.76
C ARG A 341 -5.80 -21.59 -19.60
N SER A 342 -5.56 -22.17 -18.44
CA SER A 342 -5.14 -21.44 -17.26
C SER A 342 -4.40 -22.34 -16.30
N ALA A 343 -3.59 -21.73 -15.44
CA ALA A 343 -3.05 -22.38 -14.26
C ALA A 343 -2.97 -21.39 -13.11
N THR A 344 -3.27 -21.85 -11.89
CA THR A 344 -3.23 -21.03 -10.68
C THR A 344 -2.61 -21.84 -9.55
N ALA A 345 -1.58 -21.28 -8.93
CA ALA A 345 -0.91 -21.83 -7.77
C ALA A 345 -1.31 -21.06 -6.51
N THR A 346 -1.67 -21.81 -5.46
CA THR A 346 -1.93 -21.28 -4.13
C THR A 346 -0.77 -21.67 -3.22
N ARG A 347 -0.07 -20.67 -2.69
CA ARG A 347 1.06 -20.82 -1.76
C ARG A 347 0.80 -19.96 -0.53
N LEU A 348 -0.06 -20.44 0.35
CA LEU A 348 -0.31 -19.83 1.65
C LEU A 348 0.86 -20.20 2.58
N ARG A 349 1.72 -19.22 2.87
CA ARG A 349 2.74 -19.29 3.92
C ARG A 349 2.72 -18.00 4.71
#